data_AF-A0A397IRJ5-F1
#
_entry.id   AF-A0A397IRJ5-F1
#
_cell.length_a   1.000
_cell.length_b   1.000
_cell.length_c   1.000
_cell.angle_alpha   90.00
_cell.angle_beta   90.00
_cell.angle_gamma   90.00
#
_symmetry.space_group_name_H-M   'P 1'
#
loop_
_entity.id
_entity.type
_entity.pdbx_description
1 polymer ?
#
loop_
_entity_poly.entity_id
_entity_poly.type
_entity_poly.pdbx_seq_one_letter_code
_entity_poly.pdbx_strand_id
1 'polypeptide(L)'
;MIPLQNWVPDELHIMLRITDVLWRLVIDELKSRNTWGNKARDVIIEEMKRINVRFHFWLEVGSSTWQYTSLMGQDKLTVLQHFNLSKLFPHSRAIQIRNLWDNFYLLHKAMKDFNTDAKMFSNDTHAWLHQFLNSDFYQASDITPYIHVLVYHIPEMIKIHNHFGLAAFSCSAVEKKNHQQVSHFFKKTTKDGGGGKNGKGRKSAILDILEHENRMLYFYNCNEIESIHLPKRLRIQTE
;
A
#
# COMPACT_ATOMS: atom_id res chain seq x y z
N MET A 1 25.31 -7.62 11.23
CA MET A 1 24.82 -6.91 10.02
C MET A 1 24.58 -7.96 8.95
N ILE A 2 23.40 -8.01 8.33
CA ILE A 2 23.08 -9.02 7.29
C ILE A 2 23.75 -8.59 5.97
N PRO A 3 24.58 -9.42 5.33
CA PRO A 3 25.25 -9.10 4.07
C PRO A 3 24.25 -8.78 2.94
N LEU A 4 24.56 -7.80 2.07
CA LEU A 4 23.64 -7.31 1.02
C LEU A 4 23.16 -8.41 0.06
N GLN A 5 24.00 -9.40 -0.23
CA GLN A 5 23.65 -10.56 -1.06
C GLN A 5 22.56 -11.45 -0.45
N ASN A 6 22.21 -11.25 0.82
CA ASN A 6 21.15 -11.99 1.51
C ASN A 6 19.84 -11.18 1.62
N TRP A 7 19.75 -10.03 0.95
CA TRP A 7 18.54 -9.20 0.92
C TRP A 7 17.77 -9.46 -0.36
N VAL A 8 16.50 -9.83 -0.23
CA VAL A 8 15.59 -10.00 -1.36
C VAL A 8 14.50 -8.91 -1.25
N PRO A 9 14.31 -8.08 -2.29
CA PRO A 9 13.24 -7.09 -2.29
C PRO A 9 11.85 -7.74 -2.26
N ASP A 10 10.93 -7.16 -1.49
CA ASP A 10 9.54 -7.62 -1.46
C ASP A 10 8.71 -7.01 -2.59
N GLU A 11 8.23 -7.87 -3.47
CA GLU A 11 7.35 -7.54 -4.60
C GLU A 11 6.07 -6.82 -4.16
N LEU A 12 5.53 -7.15 -2.99
CA LEU A 12 4.29 -6.53 -2.49
C LEU A 12 4.55 -5.05 -2.23
N HIS A 13 5.62 -4.73 -1.50
CA HIS A 13 5.97 -3.36 -1.17
C HIS A 13 6.33 -2.54 -2.41
N ILE A 14 6.97 -3.14 -3.42
CA ILE A 14 7.20 -2.49 -4.72
C ILE A 14 5.86 -2.08 -5.34
N MET A 15 4.89 -2.99 -5.44
CA MET A 15 3.56 -2.69 -5.96
C MET A 15 2.87 -1.57 -5.17
N LEU A 16 2.87 -1.67 -3.84
CA LEU A 16 2.21 -0.70 -2.97
C LEU A 16 2.79 0.71 -3.15
N ARG A 17 4.12 0.84 -3.18
CA ARG A 17 4.83 2.12 -3.16
C ARG A 17 4.84 2.79 -4.52
N ILE A 18 5.00 2.03 -5.60
CA ILE A 18 4.92 2.61 -6.94
C ILE A 18 3.49 3.04 -7.26
N THR A 19 2.48 2.28 -6.82
CA THR A 19 1.07 2.71 -7.00
C THR A 19 0.76 4.00 -6.25
N ASP A 20 1.33 4.21 -5.04
CA ASP A 20 1.21 5.49 -4.33
C ASP A 20 1.79 6.65 -5.15
N VAL A 21 2.95 6.44 -5.77
CA VAL A 21 3.60 7.44 -6.64
C VAL A 21 2.71 7.74 -7.84
N LEU A 22 2.24 6.73 -8.56
CA LEU A 22 1.38 6.90 -9.73
C LEU A 22 0.07 7.62 -9.39
N TRP A 23 -0.54 7.29 -8.25
CA TRP A 23 -1.75 7.97 -7.78
C TRP A 23 -1.48 9.43 -7.39
N ARG A 24 -0.43 9.67 -6.61
CA ARG A 24 -0.01 11.03 -6.22
C ARG A 24 0.21 11.90 -7.46
N LEU A 25 0.90 11.37 -8.47
CA LEU A 25 1.20 12.07 -9.70
C LEU A 25 -0.05 12.46 -10.51
N VAL A 26 -1.08 11.62 -10.52
CA VAL A 26 -2.39 11.99 -11.08
C VAL A 26 -2.98 13.19 -10.35
N ILE A 27 -2.94 13.21 -9.02
CA ILE A 27 -3.46 14.33 -8.23
C ILE A 27 -2.63 15.60 -8.44
N ASP A 28 -1.31 15.48 -8.51
CA ASP A 28 -0.39 16.60 -8.74
C ASP A 28 -0.60 17.20 -10.15
N GLU A 29 -0.85 16.37 -11.16
CA GLU A 29 -1.18 16.84 -12.51
C GLU A 29 -2.53 17.57 -12.56
N LEU A 30 -3.54 17.13 -11.81
CA LEU A 30 -4.81 17.85 -11.73
C LEU A 30 -4.64 19.24 -11.09
N LYS A 31 -3.76 19.34 -10.08
CA LYS A 31 -3.40 20.61 -9.44
C LYS A 31 -2.66 21.52 -10.41
N SER A 32 -1.66 21.03 -11.12
CA SER A 32 -0.87 21.84 -12.06
C SER A 32 -1.70 22.35 -13.25
N ARG A 33 -2.68 21.56 -13.71
CA ARG A 33 -3.64 21.95 -14.76
C ARG A 33 -4.76 22.88 -14.27
N ASN A 34 -4.76 23.28 -12.99
CA ASN A 34 -5.84 24.06 -12.36
C ASN A 34 -7.24 23.44 -12.49
N THR A 35 -7.29 22.11 -12.60
CA THR A 35 -8.55 21.31 -12.65
C THR A 35 -8.90 20.70 -11.30
N TRP A 36 -8.01 20.84 -10.32
CA TRP A 36 -8.23 20.40 -8.95
C TRP A 36 -9.26 21.27 -8.22
N GLY A 37 -10.33 20.66 -7.73
CA GLY A 37 -11.42 21.36 -7.05
C GLY A 37 -12.48 20.40 -6.52
N ASN A 38 -13.65 20.92 -6.09
CA ASN A 38 -14.76 20.10 -5.62
C ASN A 38 -15.20 19.10 -6.70
N LYS A 39 -15.41 19.59 -7.94
CA LYS A 39 -15.83 18.76 -9.08
C LYS A 39 -14.89 17.57 -9.35
N ALA A 40 -13.58 17.80 -9.37
CA ALA A 40 -12.61 16.72 -9.59
C ALA A 40 -12.64 15.69 -8.45
N ARG A 41 -12.78 16.15 -7.19
CA ARG A 41 -12.90 15.27 -6.04
C ARG A 41 -14.18 14.44 -6.06
N ASP A 42 -15.30 15.03 -6.44
CA ASP A 42 -16.58 14.32 -6.58
C ASP A 42 -16.49 13.25 -7.66
N VAL A 43 -15.87 13.56 -8.81
CA VAL A 43 -15.62 12.58 -9.89
C VAL A 43 -14.73 11.43 -9.39
N ILE A 44 -13.67 11.72 -8.64
CA ILE A 44 -12.80 10.69 -8.06
C ILE A 44 -13.59 9.80 -7.08
N ILE A 45 -14.39 10.39 -6.20
CA ILE A 45 -15.19 9.63 -5.22
C ILE A 45 -16.19 8.72 -5.94
N GLU A 46 -16.91 9.22 -6.93
CA GLU A 46 -17.89 8.44 -7.70
C GLU A 46 -17.20 7.30 -8.49
N GLU A 47 -16.05 7.56 -9.11
CA GLU A 47 -15.30 6.52 -9.82
C GLU A 47 -14.70 5.47 -8.88
N MET A 48 -14.22 5.86 -7.70
CA MET A 48 -13.76 4.95 -6.66
C MET A 48 -14.90 4.05 -6.17
N LYS A 49 -16.08 4.65 -5.94
CA LYS A 49 -17.30 3.92 -5.55
C LYS A 49 -17.73 2.93 -6.64
N ARG A 50 -17.66 3.31 -7.92
CA ARG A 50 -17.96 2.42 -9.06
C ARG A 50 -17.10 1.15 -9.06
N ILE A 51 -15.81 1.28 -8.70
CA ILE A 51 -14.89 0.14 -8.60
C ILE A 51 -14.85 -0.51 -7.21
N ASN A 52 -15.86 -0.22 -6.36
CA ASN A 52 -16.02 -0.75 -5.01
C ASN A 52 -14.85 -0.44 -4.05
N VAL A 53 -14.21 0.72 -4.21
CA VAL A 53 -13.16 1.22 -3.33
C VAL A 53 -13.73 2.34 -2.45
N ARG A 54 -13.61 2.20 -1.12
CA ARG A 54 -14.04 3.23 -0.17
C ARG A 54 -13.01 4.34 -0.10
N PHE A 55 -13.36 5.53 -0.58
CA PHE A 55 -12.43 6.64 -0.72
C PHE A 55 -13.11 7.96 -0.39
N HIS A 56 -12.47 8.78 0.44
CA HIS A 56 -12.99 10.09 0.87
C HIS A 56 -11.87 11.12 0.91
N PHE A 57 -12.25 12.39 0.76
CA PHE A 57 -11.40 13.55 0.97
C PHE A 57 -11.84 14.29 2.24
N TRP A 58 -10.88 14.87 2.97
CA TRP A 58 -11.15 15.78 4.08
C TRP A 58 -10.14 16.91 4.11
N LEU A 59 -10.54 18.05 4.67
CA LEU A 59 -9.63 19.15 4.93
C LEU A 59 -8.91 18.90 6.24
N GLU A 60 -7.59 19.07 6.24
CA GLU A 60 -6.81 18.98 7.47
C GLU A 60 -7.06 20.21 8.36
N VAL A 61 -7.28 19.98 9.66
CA VAL A 61 -7.62 21.05 10.60
C VAL A 61 -6.46 22.04 10.70
N GLY A 62 -6.72 23.32 10.41
CA GLY A 62 -5.71 24.37 10.41
C GLY A 62 -4.85 24.45 9.13
N SER A 63 -5.21 23.71 8.08
CA SER A 63 -4.51 23.71 6.79
C SER A 63 -5.50 23.88 5.64
N SER A 64 -5.05 24.47 4.53
CA SER A 64 -5.78 24.47 3.26
C SER A 64 -5.56 23.18 2.45
N THR A 65 -4.83 22.22 3.01
CA THR A 65 -4.46 20.97 2.34
C THR A 65 -5.55 19.92 2.46
N TRP A 66 -5.95 19.39 1.32
CA TRP A 66 -6.86 18.25 1.24
C TRP A 66 -6.10 16.95 1.43
N GLN A 67 -6.55 16.16 2.39
CA GLN A 67 -6.10 14.80 2.64
C GLN A 67 -7.10 13.81 2.05
N TYR A 68 -6.67 12.57 1.86
CA TYR A 68 -7.49 11.51 1.28
C TYR A 68 -7.22 10.14 1.89
N THR A 69 -8.18 9.24 1.73
CA THR A 69 -8.11 7.88 2.28
C THR A 69 -6.88 7.15 1.76
N SER A 70 -6.05 6.63 2.67
CA SER A 70 -4.95 5.75 2.28
C SER A 70 -5.49 4.45 1.70
N LEU A 71 -5.07 4.10 0.49
CA LEU A 71 -5.52 2.89 -0.19
C LEU A 71 -4.82 1.65 0.38
N MET A 72 -5.58 0.59 0.64
CA MET A 72 -5.02 -0.71 1.05
C MET A 72 -4.51 -1.49 -0.17
N GLY A 73 -3.74 -2.56 0.04
CA GLY A 73 -3.10 -3.28 -1.07
C GLY A 73 -4.05 -3.78 -2.16
N GLN A 74 -5.21 -4.31 -1.77
CA GLN A 74 -6.22 -4.73 -2.75
C GLN A 74 -6.85 -3.53 -3.46
N ASP A 75 -7.17 -2.46 -2.73
CA ASP A 75 -7.76 -1.26 -3.31
C ASP A 75 -6.81 -0.59 -4.31
N LYS A 76 -5.50 -0.55 -4.00
CA LYS A 76 -4.46 -0.08 -4.92
C LYS A 76 -4.45 -0.85 -6.23
N LEU A 77 -4.52 -2.18 -6.18
CA LEU A 77 -4.59 -3.02 -7.38
C LEU A 77 -5.87 -2.75 -8.18
N THR A 78 -7.00 -2.57 -7.49
CA THR A 78 -8.28 -2.26 -8.13
C THR A 78 -8.25 -0.89 -8.81
N VAL A 79 -7.71 0.13 -8.15
CA VAL A 79 -7.53 1.47 -8.73
C VAL A 79 -6.60 1.43 -9.94
N LEU A 80 -5.44 0.77 -9.79
CA LEU A 80 -4.45 0.64 -10.85
C LEU A 80 -5.06 0.06 -12.14
N GLN A 81 -5.92 -0.95 -12.02
CA GLN A 81 -6.51 -1.62 -13.18
C GLN A 81 -7.82 -0.99 -13.69
N HIS A 82 -8.71 -0.52 -12.80
CA HIS A 82 -10.11 -0.26 -13.15
C HIS A 82 -10.53 1.22 -13.09
N PHE A 83 -9.68 2.10 -12.56
CA PHE A 83 -10.01 3.52 -12.43
C PHE A 83 -10.12 4.21 -13.80
N ASN A 84 -11.23 4.89 -14.08
CA ASN A 84 -11.43 5.51 -15.40
C ASN A 84 -10.81 6.91 -15.47
N LEU A 85 -9.59 6.98 -16.00
CA LEU A 85 -8.84 8.22 -16.17
C LEU A 85 -9.48 9.21 -17.15
N SER A 86 -10.32 8.75 -18.08
CA SER A 86 -11.02 9.61 -19.05
C SER A 86 -12.03 10.55 -18.40
N LYS A 87 -12.38 10.31 -17.13
CA LYS A 87 -13.24 11.20 -16.35
C LYS A 87 -12.51 12.43 -15.83
N LEU A 88 -11.17 12.38 -15.78
CA LEU A 88 -10.32 13.42 -15.19
C LEU A 88 -9.46 14.13 -16.22
N PHE A 89 -9.07 13.43 -17.30
CA PHE A 89 -8.14 13.95 -18.30
C PHE A 89 -8.74 13.93 -19.70
N PRO A 90 -8.23 14.79 -20.62
CA PRO A 90 -8.51 14.64 -22.05
C PRO A 90 -8.19 13.23 -22.54
N HIS A 91 -8.94 12.74 -23.52
CA HIS A 91 -8.89 11.34 -23.97
C HIS A 91 -7.47 10.86 -24.30
N SER A 92 -6.68 11.66 -25.03
CA SER A 92 -5.29 11.33 -25.38
C SER A 92 -4.41 11.14 -24.14
N ARG A 93 -4.52 12.05 -23.15
CA ARG A 93 -3.76 11.97 -21.90
C ARG A 93 -4.22 10.81 -21.02
N ALA A 94 -5.52 10.55 -20.97
CA ALA A 94 -6.07 9.41 -20.24
C ALA A 94 -5.52 8.08 -20.77
N ILE A 95 -5.44 7.91 -22.09
CA ILE A 95 -4.83 6.72 -22.74
C ILE A 95 -3.36 6.59 -22.37
N GLN A 96 -2.60 7.69 -22.42
CA GLN A 96 -1.19 7.69 -22.06
C GLN A 96 -0.97 7.19 -20.61
N ILE A 97 -1.68 7.79 -19.63
CA ILE A 97 -1.56 7.39 -18.22
C ILE A 97 -2.04 5.95 -18.02
N ARG A 98 -3.14 5.54 -18.69
CA ARG A 98 -3.64 4.17 -18.68
C ARG A 98 -2.58 3.17 -19.15
N ASN A 99 -1.93 3.43 -20.29
CA ASN A 99 -0.87 2.57 -20.80
C ASN A 99 0.31 2.45 -19.81
N LEU A 100 0.70 3.55 -19.15
CA LEU A 100 1.76 3.51 -18.14
C LEU A 100 1.37 2.64 -16.93
N TRP A 101 0.12 2.77 -16.46
CA TRP A 101 -0.40 1.98 -15.34
C TRP A 101 -0.55 0.50 -15.70
N ASP A 102 -1.02 0.21 -16.91
CA ASP A 102 -1.21 -1.16 -17.40
C ASP A 102 0.15 -1.85 -17.59
N ASN A 103 1.14 -1.15 -18.16
CA ASN A 103 2.50 -1.67 -18.28
C ASN A 103 3.12 -1.94 -16.90
N PHE A 104 2.93 -1.05 -15.92
CA PHE A 104 3.37 -1.31 -14.55
C PHE A 104 2.66 -2.53 -13.94
N TYR A 105 1.36 -2.68 -14.17
CA TYR A 105 0.60 -3.82 -13.69
C TYR A 105 1.07 -5.15 -14.31
N LEU A 106 1.43 -5.14 -15.59
CA LEU A 106 2.05 -6.29 -16.27
C LEU A 106 3.41 -6.64 -15.65
N LEU A 107 4.26 -5.64 -15.36
CA LEU A 107 5.52 -5.87 -14.64
C LEU A 107 5.27 -6.50 -13.26
N HIS A 108 4.28 -6.02 -12.50
CA HIS A 108 3.92 -6.62 -11.22
C HIS A 108 3.45 -8.08 -11.35
N LYS A 109 2.73 -8.43 -12.42
CA LYS A 109 2.39 -9.84 -12.71
C LYS A 109 3.62 -10.66 -13.05
N ALA A 110 4.50 -10.14 -13.90
CA ALA A 110 5.71 -10.84 -14.31
C ALA A 110 6.64 -11.10 -13.12
N MET A 111 6.79 -10.14 -12.19
CA MET A 111 7.56 -10.38 -10.94
C MET A 111 7.08 -11.61 -10.16
N LYS A 112 5.77 -11.86 -10.19
CA LYS A 112 5.12 -12.98 -9.48
C LYS A 112 5.15 -14.29 -10.25
N ASP A 113 5.39 -14.22 -11.56
CA ASP A 113 5.38 -15.40 -12.41
C ASP A 113 6.75 -16.09 -12.33
N PHE A 114 6.70 -17.37 -11.94
CA PHE A 114 7.86 -18.24 -11.84
C PHE A 114 8.61 -18.40 -13.18
N ASN A 115 7.89 -18.26 -14.31
CA ASN A 115 8.46 -18.48 -15.64
C ASN A 115 9.05 -17.21 -16.27
N THR A 116 9.06 -16.11 -15.54
CA THR A 116 9.56 -14.83 -16.06
C THR A 116 11.04 -14.90 -16.38
N ASP A 117 11.39 -14.61 -17.63
CA ASP A 117 12.79 -14.47 -18.04
C ASP A 117 13.36 -13.13 -17.55
N ALA A 118 14.50 -13.19 -16.87
CA ALA A 118 15.15 -12.02 -16.28
C ALA A 118 15.57 -10.97 -17.33
N LYS A 119 15.98 -11.40 -18.53
CA LYS A 119 16.42 -10.48 -19.59
C LYS A 119 15.23 -9.77 -20.22
N MET A 120 14.15 -10.50 -20.51
CA MET A 120 12.89 -9.91 -20.97
C MET A 120 12.34 -8.94 -19.94
N PHE A 121 12.29 -9.34 -18.66
CA PHE A 121 11.83 -8.48 -17.58
C PHE A 121 12.67 -7.19 -17.47
N SER A 122 13.99 -7.28 -17.59
CA SER A 122 14.87 -6.10 -17.61
C SER A 122 14.55 -5.16 -18.77
N ASN A 123 14.34 -5.68 -19.98
CA ASN A 123 13.98 -4.87 -21.13
C ASN A 123 12.64 -4.15 -20.90
N ASP A 124 11.65 -4.87 -20.36
CA ASP A 124 10.31 -4.33 -20.12
C ASP A 124 10.31 -3.26 -19.00
N THR A 125 11.08 -3.45 -17.92
CA THR A 125 11.21 -2.45 -16.86
C THR A 125 11.94 -1.20 -17.34
N HIS A 126 12.96 -1.33 -18.19
CA HIS A 126 13.62 -0.20 -18.83
C HIS A 126 12.68 0.55 -19.78
N ALA A 127 11.92 -0.16 -20.61
CA ALA A 127 10.92 0.45 -21.50
C ALA A 127 9.86 1.22 -20.71
N TRP A 128 9.38 0.65 -19.60
CA TRP A 128 8.45 1.33 -18.70
C TRP A 128 9.08 2.56 -18.04
N LEU A 129 10.32 2.48 -17.57
CA LEU A 129 11.03 3.63 -16.99
C LEU A 129 11.22 4.76 -18.03
N HIS A 130 11.55 4.41 -19.27
CA HIS A 130 11.64 5.39 -20.36
C HIS A 130 10.28 6.05 -20.64
N GLN A 131 9.18 5.28 -20.61
CA GLN A 131 7.83 5.84 -20.71
C GLN A 131 7.51 6.77 -19.53
N PHE A 132 7.87 6.37 -18.31
CA PHE A 132 7.67 7.14 -17.08
C PHE A 132 8.40 8.49 -17.14
N LEU A 133 9.63 8.50 -17.65
CA LEU A 133 10.50 9.69 -17.75
C LEU A 133 10.37 10.45 -19.06
N ASN A 134 9.41 10.09 -19.91
CA ASN A 134 9.15 10.86 -21.13
C ASN A 134 8.82 12.31 -20.75
N SER A 135 9.26 13.29 -21.56
CA SER A 135 9.17 14.73 -21.24
C SER A 135 7.74 15.20 -20.92
N ASP A 136 6.73 14.48 -21.40
CA ASP A 136 5.31 14.75 -21.18
C ASP A 136 4.71 14.04 -19.96
N PHE A 137 5.50 13.26 -19.21
CA PHE A 137 5.05 12.47 -18.06
C PHE A 137 5.59 13.01 -16.74
N TYR A 138 6.67 12.43 -16.22
CA TYR A 138 7.13 12.63 -14.86
C TYR A 138 8.62 12.89 -14.82
N GLN A 139 9.07 13.55 -13.76
CA GLN A 139 10.44 14.03 -13.66
C GLN A 139 11.33 12.99 -12.98
N ALA A 140 12.64 13.11 -13.15
CA ALA A 140 13.61 12.26 -12.44
C ALA A 140 13.47 12.36 -10.91
N SER A 141 12.98 13.50 -10.39
CA SER A 141 12.69 13.69 -8.96
C SER A 141 11.54 12.82 -8.44
N ASP A 142 10.71 12.26 -9.32
CA ASP A 142 9.62 11.35 -8.94
C ASP A 142 10.06 9.89 -8.84
N ILE A 143 11.31 9.58 -9.20
CA ILE A 143 11.89 8.25 -9.04
C ILE A 143 12.11 7.98 -7.56
N THR A 144 11.38 7.00 -7.02
CA THR A 144 11.56 6.52 -5.65
C THR A 144 12.56 5.36 -5.59
N PRO A 145 13.11 5.04 -4.40
CA PRO A 145 13.95 3.85 -4.23
C PRO A 145 13.28 2.56 -4.74
N TYR A 146 11.95 2.44 -4.64
CA TYR A 146 11.23 1.27 -5.15
C TYR A 146 11.19 1.20 -6.68
N ILE A 147 11.15 2.34 -7.38
CA ILE A 147 11.28 2.39 -8.85
C ILE A 147 12.70 1.97 -9.25
N HIS A 148 13.71 2.47 -8.54
CA HIS A 148 15.10 2.05 -8.78
C HIS A 148 15.28 0.55 -8.57
N VAL A 149 14.74 0.01 -7.46
CA VAL A 149 14.77 -1.44 -7.17
C VAL A 149 14.07 -2.25 -8.25
N LEU A 150 12.89 -1.83 -8.70
CA LEU A 150 12.17 -2.50 -9.78
C LEU A 150 13.02 -2.64 -11.05
N VAL A 151 13.69 -1.56 -11.47
CA VAL A 151 14.38 -1.53 -12.76
C VAL A 151 15.73 -2.23 -12.69
N TYR A 152 16.52 -1.97 -11.64
CA TYR A 152 17.92 -2.39 -11.60
C TYR A 152 18.17 -3.66 -10.80
N HIS A 153 17.35 -3.95 -9.78
CA HIS A 153 17.62 -5.03 -8.83
C HIS A 153 16.71 -6.24 -9.02
N ILE A 154 15.43 -6.04 -9.37
CA ILE A 154 14.51 -7.17 -9.58
C ILE A 154 14.95 -8.13 -10.70
N PRO A 155 15.43 -7.68 -11.88
CA PRO A 155 15.91 -8.62 -12.89
C PRO A 155 17.06 -9.51 -12.39
N GLU A 156 17.98 -8.94 -11.61
CA GLU A 156 19.06 -9.70 -10.98
C GLU A 156 18.52 -10.73 -9.98
N MET A 157 17.54 -10.35 -9.16
CA MET A 157 16.92 -11.24 -8.18
C MET A 157 16.13 -12.38 -8.85
N ILE A 158 15.42 -12.11 -9.94
CA ILE A 158 14.76 -13.16 -10.75
C ILE A 158 15.80 -14.15 -11.27
N LYS A 159 16.97 -13.66 -11.73
CA LYS A 159 18.05 -14.52 -12.23
C LYS A 159 18.67 -15.37 -11.11
N ILE A 160 18.97 -14.78 -9.95
CA ILE A 160 19.59 -15.47 -8.81
C ILE A 160 18.63 -16.51 -8.21
N HIS A 161 17.35 -16.17 -8.10
CA HIS A 161 16.35 -16.99 -7.44
C HIS A 161 15.39 -17.72 -8.41
N ASN A 162 15.82 -17.94 -9.66
CA ASN A 162 14.99 -18.57 -10.70
C ASN A 162 14.41 -19.93 -10.29
N HIS A 163 15.10 -20.68 -9.44
CA HIS A 163 14.66 -21.98 -8.95
C HIS A 163 13.43 -21.90 -8.03
N PHE A 164 13.26 -20.80 -7.29
CA PHE A 164 12.16 -20.61 -6.33
C PHE A 164 11.13 -19.60 -6.82
N GLY A 165 11.54 -18.69 -7.70
CA GLY A 165 10.77 -17.51 -8.08
C GLY A 165 10.79 -16.43 -6.99
N LEU A 166 10.60 -15.17 -7.38
CA LEU A 166 10.65 -14.05 -6.44
C LEU A 166 9.48 -14.06 -5.44
N ALA A 167 8.31 -14.53 -5.87
CA ALA A 167 7.11 -14.63 -5.04
C ALA A 167 7.30 -15.49 -3.77
N ALA A 168 8.24 -16.45 -3.78
CA ALA A 168 8.57 -17.27 -2.62
C ALA A 168 9.11 -16.44 -1.44
N PHE A 169 9.68 -15.26 -1.72
CA PHE A 169 10.23 -14.33 -0.74
C PHE A 169 9.24 -13.24 -0.33
N SER A 170 8.00 -13.27 -0.83
CA SER A 170 7.03 -12.21 -0.54
C SER A 170 6.64 -12.17 0.94
N CYS A 171 6.60 -10.96 1.50
CA CYS A 171 6.11 -10.74 2.86
C CYS A 171 4.57 -10.73 2.97
N SER A 172 3.85 -10.96 1.87
CA SER A 172 2.37 -10.92 1.83
C SER A 172 1.70 -11.78 2.90
N ALA A 173 2.24 -12.98 3.17
CA ALA A 173 1.69 -13.87 4.20
C ALA A 173 1.86 -13.30 5.61
N VAL A 174 3.01 -12.69 5.89
CA VAL A 174 3.32 -12.06 7.18
C VAL A 174 2.43 -10.82 7.39
N GLU A 175 2.26 -9.99 6.36
CA GLU A 175 1.38 -8.82 6.41
C GLU A 175 -0.09 -9.21 6.65
N LYS A 176 -0.56 -10.29 5.99
CA LYS A 176 -1.90 -10.82 6.21
C LYS A 176 -2.07 -11.34 7.64
N LYS A 177 -1.08 -12.05 8.17
CA LYS A 177 -1.09 -12.54 9.55
C LYS A 177 -1.15 -11.37 10.53
N ASN A 178 -0.32 -10.34 10.34
CA ASN A 178 -0.34 -9.12 11.16
C ASN A 178 -1.73 -8.47 11.14
N HIS A 179 -2.31 -8.30 9.95
CA HIS A 179 -3.66 -7.75 9.81
C HIS A 179 -4.73 -8.58 10.53
N GLN A 180 -4.66 -9.91 10.43
CA GLN A 180 -5.58 -10.81 11.12
C GLN A 180 -5.41 -10.76 12.64
N GLN A 181 -4.18 -10.72 13.14
CA GLN A 181 -3.89 -10.63 14.57
C GLN A 181 -4.43 -9.33 15.17
N VAL A 182 -4.13 -8.19 14.55
CA VAL A 182 -4.67 -6.88 14.97
C VAL A 182 -6.20 -6.87 14.90
N SER A 183 -6.77 -7.35 13.78
CA SER A 183 -8.22 -7.39 13.61
C SER A 183 -8.91 -8.29 14.64
N HIS A 184 -8.31 -9.43 14.98
CA HIS A 184 -8.83 -10.35 15.98
C HIS A 184 -8.77 -9.74 17.37
N PHE A 185 -7.63 -9.18 17.76
CA PHE A 185 -7.42 -8.54 19.06
C PHE A 185 -8.42 -7.41 19.30
N PHE A 186 -8.59 -6.53 18.31
CA PHE A 186 -9.49 -5.39 18.37
C PHE A 186 -10.91 -5.69 17.88
N LYS A 187 -11.28 -6.96 17.62
CA LYS A 187 -12.60 -7.36 17.10
C LYS A 187 -13.09 -6.52 15.91
N LYS A 188 -12.17 -6.10 15.04
CA LYS A 188 -12.40 -5.22 13.88
C LYS A 188 -12.93 -3.80 14.21
N THR A 189 -12.99 -3.38 15.48
CA THR A 189 -13.49 -2.05 15.86
C THR A 189 -12.43 -0.96 15.84
N THR A 190 -11.16 -1.28 16.11
CA THR A 190 -10.03 -0.34 16.06
C THR A 190 -8.85 -0.94 15.30
N LYS A 191 -8.83 -0.79 13.97
CA LYS A 191 -7.75 -1.33 13.12
C LYS A 191 -6.38 -0.68 13.36
N ASP A 192 -6.34 0.54 13.91
CA ASP A 192 -5.12 1.35 14.06
C ASP A 192 -4.75 1.66 15.52
N GLY A 193 -5.14 0.79 16.46
CA GLY A 193 -5.01 1.01 17.90
C GLY A 193 -6.04 2.02 18.42
N GLY A 194 -6.61 1.77 19.58
CA GLY A 194 -7.68 2.58 20.19
C GLY A 194 -7.23 3.95 20.73
N GLY A 195 -6.33 4.64 20.04
CA GLY A 195 -5.82 5.95 20.44
C GLY A 195 -6.71 7.09 19.93
N GLY A 196 -7.26 7.88 20.87
CA GLY A 196 -8.13 9.02 20.59
C GLY A 196 -7.54 10.04 19.62
N LYS A 197 -8.44 10.84 19.01
CA LYS A 197 -8.10 12.01 18.17
C LYS A 197 -7.19 12.94 18.98
N ASN A 198 -5.92 13.03 18.56
CA ASN A 198 -4.86 13.97 18.94
C ASN A 198 -3.60 13.18 19.33
N GLY A 199 -2.62 13.10 18.41
CA GLY A 199 -1.46 12.20 18.42
C GLY A 199 -0.44 12.29 19.56
N LYS A 200 -0.81 12.79 20.75
CA LYS A 200 0.00 12.68 21.96
C LYS A 200 -0.37 11.39 22.68
N GLY A 201 0.47 10.36 22.56
CA GLY A 201 0.32 9.09 23.29
C GLY A 201 -0.32 7.94 22.49
N ARG A 202 -0.31 8.00 21.15
CA ARG A 202 -0.84 6.91 20.32
C ARG A 202 0.05 5.67 20.43
N LYS A 203 -0.33 4.74 21.31
CA LYS A 203 0.30 3.42 21.41
C LYS A 203 -0.02 2.63 20.15
N SER A 204 0.98 1.95 19.58
CA SER A 204 0.75 1.13 18.38
C SER A 204 -0.06 -0.10 18.75
N ALA A 205 -0.84 -0.63 17.79
CA ALA A 205 -1.57 -1.87 17.95
C ALA A 205 -0.69 -3.02 18.48
N ILE A 206 0.56 -3.08 18.02
CA ILE A 206 1.55 -4.08 18.45
C ILE A 206 1.87 -3.91 19.93
N LEU A 207 2.11 -2.68 20.39
CA LEU A 207 2.41 -2.43 21.79
C LEU A 207 1.22 -2.72 22.71
N ASP A 208 -0.02 -2.47 22.26
CA ASP A 208 -1.24 -2.85 23.00
C ASP A 208 -1.37 -4.37 23.12
N ILE A 209 -1.12 -5.10 22.03
CA ILE A 209 -1.12 -6.56 22.00
C ILE A 209 -0.05 -7.12 22.94
N LEU A 210 1.20 -6.65 22.80
CA LEU A 210 2.33 -7.11 23.62
C LEU A 210 2.10 -6.84 25.11
N GLU A 211 1.58 -5.67 25.48
CA GLU A 211 1.27 -5.39 26.88
C GLU A 211 0.16 -6.31 27.41
N HIS A 212 -0.89 -6.56 26.62
CA HIS A 212 -1.95 -7.48 27.02
C HIS A 212 -1.40 -8.90 27.22
N GLU A 213 -0.63 -9.42 26.26
CA GLU A 213 -0.02 -10.74 26.33
C GLU A 213 0.94 -10.86 27.52
N ASN A 214 1.80 -9.86 27.75
CA ASN A 214 2.70 -9.83 28.90
C ASN A 214 1.95 -9.82 30.23
N ARG A 215 0.86 -9.05 30.34
CA ARG A 215 0.01 -9.05 31.53
C ARG A 215 -0.64 -10.42 31.76
N MET A 216 -1.19 -11.04 30.71
CA MET A 216 -1.77 -12.38 30.81
C MET A 216 -0.72 -13.41 31.26
N LEU A 217 0.49 -13.38 30.68
CA LEU A 217 1.59 -14.26 31.07
C LEU A 217 2.00 -14.08 32.53
N TYR A 218 2.07 -12.83 33.01
CA TYR A 218 2.30 -12.54 34.43
C TYR A 218 1.23 -13.19 35.32
N PHE A 219 -0.05 -13.01 34.99
CA PHE A 219 -1.17 -13.61 35.74
C PHE A 219 -1.16 -15.15 35.70
N TYR A 220 -0.72 -15.77 34.61
CA TYR A 220 -0.62 -17.24 34.52
C TYR A 220 0.55 -17.83 35.30
N ASN A 221 1.66 -17.09 35.43
CA ASN A 221 2.89 -17.59 36.08
C ASN A 221 2.97 -17.25 37.57
N CYS A 222 2.22 -16.25 38.04
CA CYS A 222 2.13 -15.89 39.45
C CYS A 222 0.89 -16.55 40.08
N ASN A 223 1.09 -17.67 40.81
CA ASN A 223 0.06 -18.42 41.53
C ASN A 223 -0.58 -17.68 42.73
N GLU A 224 -0.29 -16.39 42.98
CA GLU A 224 -0.74 -15.66 44.19
C GLU A 224 -1.92 -14.72 43.94
N ILE A 225 -2.97 -15.18 43.24
CA ILE A 225 -4.08 -14.29 42.87
C ILE A 225 -5.44 -14.96 43.09
N GLU A 226 -5.73 -15.28 44.35
CA GLU A 226 -7.13 -15.43 44.78
C GLU A 226 -7.81 -14.06 45.00
N SER A 227 -7.09 -12.93 44.87
CA SER A 227 -7.60 -11.60 45.27
C SER A 227 -7.62 -10.51 44.18
N ILE A 228 -7.12 -10.73 42.96
CA ILE A 228 -7.16 -9.71 41.89
C ILE A 228 -8.17 -10.12 40.83
N HIS A 229 -9.25 -9.34 40.72
CA HIS A 229 -10.25 -9.51 39.67
C HIS A 229 -9.62 -9.36 38.29
N LEU A 230 -9.65 -10.43 37.50
CA LEU A 230 -9.38 -10.39 36.06
C LEU A 230 -10.21 -9.25 35.41
N PRO A 231 -9.66 -8.48 34.47
CA PRO A 231 -10.42 -7.50 33.72
C PRO A 231 -11.63 -8.18 33.05
N LYS A 232 -12.84 -7.82 33.47
CA LYS A 232 -14.08 -8.34 32.86
C LYS A 232 -14.14 -7.89 31.40
N ARG A 233 -13.97 -8.83 30.46
CA ARG A 233 -14.31 -8.59 29.05
C ARG A 233 -15.82 -8.44 28.94
N LEU A 234 -16.30 -7.20 28.82
CA LEU A 234 -17.69 -6.94 28.44
C LEU A 234 -17.89 -7.43 27.00
N ARG A 235 -18.62 -8.55 26.85
CA ARG A 235 -19.21 -8.95 25.57
C ARG A 235 -20.46 -8.10 25.40
N ILE A 236 -20.41 -7.11 24.52
CA ILE A 236 -21.61 -6.51 23.97
C ILE A 236 -22.20 -7.58 23.05
N GLN A 237 -23.35 -8.14 23.42
CA GLN A 237 -24.15 -8.95 22.51
C GLN A 237 -24.75 -7.97 21.50
N THR A 238 -24.43 -8.15 20.22
CA THR A 238 -25.16 -7.51 19.13
C THR A 238 -26.41 -8.35 18.91
N GLU A 239 -27.58 -7.75 19.16
CA GLU A 239 -28.87 -8.21 18.63
C GLU A 239 -28.87 -8.18 17.09
#